data_AF-A0A9W8NMC9-F1
#
_entry.id   AF-A0A9W8NMC9-F1
#
_cell.length_a   1.000
_cell.length_b   1.000
_cell.length_c   1.000
_cell.angle_alpha   90.00
_cell.angle_beta   90.00
_cell.angle_gamma   90.00
#
_symmetry.space_group_name_H-M   'P 1'
#
loop_
_entity.id
_entity.type
_entity.pdbx_description
1 polymer ?
#
loop_
_entity_poly.entity_id
_entity_poly.type
_entity_poly.pdbx_seq_one_letter_code
_entity_poly.pdbx_strand_id
1 'polypeptide(L)'
;MPSWISKLIVAIAATAPSALVFAKPEQIRGVTSPIYHYYLQASPDDATIPVMGPEASSEYFNIIDGAIQSANSSAYLTVGSDSTSYKTLTLSANASTAAPGWALEGDTIITSTTSSWGATTELPRVPGRKRRLLAGLSADG
;
A
#
# COMPACT_ATOMS: atom_id res chain seq x y z
N MET A 1 -44.45 12.88 -53.81
CA MET A 1 -43.66 12.17 -52.79
C MET A 1 -42.18 12.43 -53.07
N PRO A 2 -41.47 13.15 -52.18
CA PRO A 2 -40.07 12.85 -51.92
C PRO A 2 -39.80 12.63 -50.43
N SER A 3 -39.01 11.62 -50.11
CA SER A 3 -38.66 11.16 -48.78
C SER A 3 -37.56 12.01 -48.13
N TRP A 4 -37.80 12.52 -46.92
CA TRP A 4 -36.79 13.13 -46.08
C TRP A 4 -36.52 12.20 -44.89
N ILE A 5 -35.46 11.41 -44.95
CA ILE A 5 -34.99 10.60 -43.82
C ILE A 5 -33.86 11.38 -43.14
N SER A 6 -34.17 12.01 -42.00
CA SER A 6 -33.18 12.58 -41.09
C SER A 6 -32.48 11.43 -40.35
N LYS A 7 -31.17 11.30 -40.52
CA LYS A 7 -30.34 10.37 -39.75
C LYS A 7 -30.10 10.95 -38.36
N LEU A 8 -30.77 10.40 -37.36
CA LEU A 8 -30.46 10.63 -35.95
C LEU A 8 -29.20 9.80 -35.62
N ILE A 9 -28.08 10.47 -35.29
CA ILE A 9 -26.91 9.80 -34.73
C ILE A 9 -27.08 9.80 -33.22
N VAL A 10 -27.32 8.62 -32.63
CA VAL A 10 -27.28 8.41 -31.18
C VAL A 10 -25.83 8.07 -30.81
N ALA A 11 -25.19 8.93 -30.03
CA ALA A 11 -23.92 8.62 -29.40
C ALA A 11 -24.18 7.80 -28.13
N ILE A 12 -23.79 6.52 -28.15
CA ILE A 12 -23.79 5.66 -26.96
C ILE A 12 -22.52 5.97 -26.18
N ALA A 13 -22.65 6.64 -25.03
CA ALA A 13 -21.57 6.75 -24.06
C ALA A 13 -21.36 5.37 -23.42
N ALA A 14 -20.26 4.72 -23.74
CA ALA A 14 -19.84 3.49 -23.08
C ALA A 14 -19.40 3.80 -21.64
N THR A 15 -20.27 3.58 -20.67
CA THR A 15 -19.89 3.51 -19.26
C THR A 15 -19.09 2.23 -19.04
N ALA A 16 -17.77 2.37 -18.96
CA ALA A 16 -16.91 1.26 -18.56
C ALA A 16 -17.26 0.84 -17.12
N PRO A 17 -17.49 -0.45 -16.83
CA PRO A 17 -17.63 -0.90 -15.46
C PRO A 17 -16.28 -0.71 -14.74
N SER A 18 -16.26 0.12 -13.71
CA SER A 18 -15.16 0.13 -12.74
C SER A 18 -15.16 -1.24 -12.07
N ALA A 19 -14.12 -2.04 -12.32
CA ALA A 19 -13.94 -3.31 -11.63
C ALA A 19 -13.80 -3.02 -10.12
N LEU A 20 -14.69 -3.59 -9.31
CA LEU A 20 -14.54 -3.57 -7.86
C LEU A 20 -13.36 -4.47 -7.51
N VAL A 21 -12.22 -3.89 -7.15
CA VAL A 21 -11.13 -4.62 -6.50
C VAL A 21 -11.61 -4.96 -5.10
N PHE A 22 -11.88 -6.25 -4.86
CA PHE A 22 -12.18 -6.71 -3.52
C PHE A 22 -10.89 -6.82 -2.71
N ALA A 23 -10.86 -6.20 -1.52
CA ALA A 23 -9.90 -6.55 -0.49
C ALA A 23 -9.92 -8.07 -0.33
N LYS A 24 -8.76 -8.69 -0.48
CA LYS A 24 -8.54 -10.02 0.11
C LYS A 24 -8.03 -9.81 1.53
N PRO A 25 -8.68 -10.39 2.56
CA PRO A 25 -8.12 -10.43 3.89
C PRO A 25 -6.86 -11.30 3.89
N GLU A 26 -5.71 -10.76 4.29
CA GLU A 26 -4.43 -11.47 4.34
C GLU A 26 -3.79 -11.39 5.72
N GLN A 27 -2.97 -12.39 6.03
CA GLN A 27 -2.10 -12.39 7.20
C GLN A 27 -0.74 -11.80 6.85
N ILE A 28 -0.25 -10.91 7.69
CA ILE A 28 1.08 -10.30 7.54
C ILE A 28 2.01 -10.97 8.56
N ARG A 29 3.15 -11.50 8.11
CA ARG A 29 4.08 -12.28 8.96
C ARG A 29 5.49 -11.70 9.03
N GLY A 30 6.10 -11.76 10.20
CA GLY A 30 7.53 -11.55 10.43
C GLY A 30 8.23 -12.88 10.69
N VAL A 31 9.45 -13.02 10.16
CA VAL A 31 10.32 -14.19 10.40
C VAL A 31 11.59 -13.71 11.11
N THR A 32 11.89 -14.32 12.26
CA THR A 32 13.16 -14.13 12.96
C THR A 32 13.90 -15.46 13.04
N SER A 33 15.22 -15.43 13.21
CA SER A 33 16.02 -16.64 13.48
C SER A 33 16.20 -16.83 14.99
N PRO A 34 15.98 -18.04 15.56
CA PRO A 34 15.49 -19.27 14.89
C PRO A 34 14.04 -19.13 14.41
N ILE A 35 13.63 -19.90 13.39
CA ILE A 35 12.37 -19.68 12.65
C ILE A 35 11.16 -19.71 13.59
N TYR A 36 10.62 -18.52 13.85
CA TYR A 36 9.31 -18.31 14.46
C TYR A 36 8.43 -17.53 13.48
N HIS A 37 7.18 -17.98 13.31
CA HIS A 37 6.18 -17.29 12.52
C HIS A 37 5.40 -16.37 13.44
N TYR A 38 5.72 -15.08 13.41
CA TYR A 38 4.92 -14.07 14.09
C TYR A 38 4.02 -13.35 13.11
N TYR A 39 2.83 -12.99 13.56
CA TYR A 39 1.81 -12.38 12.73
C TYR A 39 1.41 -11.02 13.29
N LEU A 40 1.21 -10.05 12.40
CA LEU A 40 0.71 -8.72 12.74
C LEU A 40 -0.68 -8.84 13.36
N GLN A 41 -0.88 -8.19 14.49
CA GLN A 41 -2.15 -8.10 15.17
C GLN A 41 -2.17 -6.85 16.05
N ALA A 42 -3.37 -6.39 16.40
CA ALA A 42 -3.52 -5.41 17.47
C ALA A 42 -3.08 -6.00 18.82
N SER A 43 -2.43 -5.21 19.67
CA SER A 43 -2.07 -5.64 21.02
C SER A 43 -3.34 -5.96 21.83
N PRO A 44 -3.35 -7.06 22.60
CA PRO A 44 -4.49 -7.40 23.47
C PRO A 44 -4.69 -6.37 24.59
N ASP A 45 -3.63 -5.65 24.97
CA ASP A 45 -3.68 -4.63 26.02
C ASP A 45 -4.11 -3.25 25.49
N ASP A 46 -3.77 -2.95 24.23
CA ASP A 46 -4.10 -1.69 23.55
C ASP A 46 -4.23 -1.89 22.03
N ALA A 47 -5.47 -1.84 21.52
CA ALA A 47 -5.77 -2.10 20.13
C ALA A 47 -5.17 -1.09 19.14
N THR A 48 -4.61 0.03 19.62
CA THR A 48 -3.94 1.04 18.79
C THR A 48 -2.47 0.67 18.50
N ILE A 49 -1.92 -0.32 19.21
CA ILE A 49 -0.52 -0.72 19.11
C ILE A 49 -0.42 -2.00 18.26
N PRO A 50 0.20 -1.96 17.08
CA PRO A 50 0.48 -3.14 16.29
C PRO A 50 1.65 -3.94 16.89
N VAL A 51 1.49 -5.25 17.03
CA VAL A 51 2.50 -6.18 17.56
C VAL A 51 2.65 -7.43 16.70
N MET A 52 3.80 -8.08 16.84
CA MET A 52 4.09 -9.41 16.30
C MET A 52 3.72 -10.46 17.35
N GLY A 53 2.77 -11.35 17.05
CA GLY A 53 2.30 -12.37 17.99
C GLY A 53 2.05 -13.74 17.34
N PRO A 54 1.55 -14.73 18.10
CA PRO A 54 1.29 -16.09 17.61
C PRO A 54 0.26 -16.14 16.47
N GLU A 55 0.36 -17.18 15.63
CA GLU A 55 -0.60 -17.43 14.55
C GLU A 55 -2.04 -17.64 15.05
N ALA A 56 -2.19 -18.31 16.20
CA ALA A 56 -3.51 -18.63 16.76
C ALA A 56 -4.33 -17.38 17.13
N SER A 57 -3.67 -16.26 17.40
CA SER A 57 -4.29 -14.96 17.67
C SER A 57 -4.11 -13.95 16.53
N SER A 58 -3.66 -14.43 15.37
CA SER A 58 -3.38 -13.56 14.23
C SER A 58 -4.63 -12.85 13.73
N GLU A 59 -4.39 -11.67 13.16
CA GLU A 59 -5.42 -10.85 12.57
C GLU A 59 -5.32 -10.87 11.04
N TYR A 60 -6.47 -10.75 10.38
CA TYR A 60 -6.56 -10.59 8.94
C TYR A 60 -6.66 -9.11 8.60
N PHE A 61 -6.05 -8.72 7.48
CA PHE A 61 -6.06 -7.34 7.00
C PHE A 61 -6.60 -7.27 5.57
N ASN A 62 -7.56 -6.39 5.36
CA ASN A 62 -8.03 -5.97 4.05
C ASN A 62 -6.98 -5.06 3.43
N ILE A 63 -6.38 -5.50 2.33
CA ILE A 63 -5.34 -4.74 1.61
C ILE A 63 -5.91 -4.26 0.27
N ILE A 64 -6.07 -2.94 0.13
CA ILE A 64 -6.58 -2.28 -1.09
C ILE A 64 -5.83 -0.97 -1.31
N ASP A 65 -5.33 -0.74 -2.53
CA ASP A 65 -4.81 0.55 -3.00
C ASP A 65 -3.83 1.25 -2.04
N GLY A 66 -2.96 0.45 -1.42
CA GLY A 66 -1.93 0.93 -0.50
C GLY A 66 -2.41 1.25 0.92
N ALA A 67 -3.65 0.89 1.26
CA ALA A 67 -4.15 0.83 2.62
C ALA A 67 -4.12 -0.61 3.14
N ILE A 68 -3.75 -0.76 4.40
CA ILE A 68 -3.81 -2.02 5.15
C ILE A 68 -4.78 -1.78 6.31
N GLN A 69 -5.94 -2.42 6.26
CA GLN A 69 -7.01 -2.23 7.23
C GLN A 69 -7.29 -3.53 7.99
N SER A 70 -7.30 -3.47 9.30
CA SER A 70 -7.67 -4.58 10.17
C SER A 70 -9.10 -5.04 9.87
N ALA A 71 -9.30 -6.35 9.67
CA ALA A 71 -10.61 -6.94 9.46
C ALA A 71 -11.43 -7.02 10.76
N ASN A 72 -10.80 -7.04 11.93
CA ASN A 72 -11.51 -7.11 13.21
C ASN A 72 -11.97 -5.73 13.70
N SER A 73 -11.12 -4.71 13.58
CA SER A 73 -11.36 -3.37 14.15
C SER A 73 -11.68 -2.30 13.12
N SER A 74 -11.50 -2.57 11.82
CA SER A 74 -11.54 -1.58 10.75
C SER A 74 -10.50 -0.45 10.85
N ALA A 75 -9.56 -0.52 11.81
CA ALA A 75 -8.47 0.43 11.94
C ALA A 75 -7.41 0.21 10.85
N TYR A 76 -6.70 1.28 10.49
CA TYR A 76 -5.69 1.27 9.44
C TYR A 76 -4.28 1.29 10.03
N LEU A 77 -3.39 0.49 9.46
CA LEU A 77 -1.97 0.55 9.76
C LEU A 77 -1.38 1.86 9.23
N THR A 78 -0.80 2.64 10.13
CA THR A 78 -0.20 3.95 9.83
C THR A 78 1.17 4.11 10.48
N VAL A 79 1.85 5.18 10.07
CA VAL A 79 3.17 5.59 10.54
C VAL A 79 3.00 6.82 11.44
N GLY A 80 3.57 6.74 12.64
CA GLY A 80 3.58 7.81 13.63
C GLY A 80 4.36 9.05 13.16
N SER A 81 4.12 10.17 13.83
CA SER A 81 4.75 11.46 13.54
C SER A 81 6.09 11.66 14.27
N ASP A 82 6.73 10.59 14.74
CA ASP A 82 7.99 10.65 15.48
C ASP A 82 9.05 11.43 14.72
N SER A 83 9.91 12.19 15.39
CA SER A 83 10.99 12.95 14.73
C SER A 83 12.21 12.09 14.38
N THR A 84 12.28 10.88 14.93
CA THR A 84 13.37 9.92 14.73
C THR A 84 13.34 9.28 13.33
N SER A 85 14.47 8.73 12.90
CA SER A 85 14.58 7.99 11.64
C SER A 85 13.77 6.69 11.64
N TYR A 86 13.63 6.05 12.80
CA TYR A 86 12.68 4.97 13.02
C TYR A 86 11.34 5.56 13.44
N LYS A 87 10.29 5.24 12.70
CA LYS A 87 8.93 5.69 12.99
C LYS A 87 8.15 4.59 13.68
N THR A 88 7.31 4.97 14.64
CA THR A 88 6.37 4.06 15.28
C THR A 88 5.29 3.66 14.29
N LEU A 89 4.83 2.42 14.35
CA LEU A 89 3.62 1.99 13.65
C LEU A 89 2.44 2.05 14.61
N THR A 90 1.28 2.48 14.13
CA THR A 90 0.04 2.53 14.92
C THR A 90 -1.15 2.03 14.11
N LEU A 91 -2.21 1.61 14.81
CA LEU A 91 -3.52 1.33 14.23
C LEU A 91 -4.47 2.48 14.55
N SER A 92 -4.98 3.13 13.50
CA SER A 92 -5.80 4.35 13.61
C SER A 92 -7.16 4.15 12.94
N ALA A 93 -8.23 4.58 13.60
CA ALA A 93 -9.57 4.59 13.01
C ALA A 93 -9.72 5.58 11.83
N ASN A 94 -8.77 6.52 11.68
CA ASN A 94 -8.85 7.52 10.63
C ASN A 94 -8.24 7.01 9.32
N ALA A 95 -9.10 6.70 8.34
CA ALA A 95 -8.69 6.29 6.99
C ALA A 95 -7.82 7.35 6.28
N SER A 96 -7.98 8.64 6.60
CA SER A 96 -7.13 9.71 6.05
C SER A 96 -5.69 9.68 6.60
N THR A 97 -5.47 8.95 7.70
CA THR A 97 -4.13 8.64 8.22
C THR A 97 -3.63 7.28 7.79
N ALA A 98 -4.44 6.43 7.15
CA ALA A 98 -3.93 5.22 6.51
C ALA A 98 -2.83 5.65 5.56
N ALA A 99 -1.58 5.26 5.83
CA ALA A 99 -0.44 5.81 5.10
C ALA A 99 -0.70 5.57 3.60
N PRO A 100 -0.79 6.62 2.76
CA PRO A 100 -0.99 6.41 1.34
C PRO A 100 0.28 5.79 0.79
N GLY A 101 0.18 4.51 0.43
CA GLY A 101 1.24 3.79 -0.24
C GLY A 101 1.98 2.81 0.64
N TRP A 102 1.29 1.92 1.35
CA TRP A 102 1.86 0.59 1.57
C TRP A 102 1.92 -0.18 0.25
N ALA A 103 2.91 -1.05 0.10
CA ALA A 103 3.03 -1.99 -0.99
C ALA A 103 3.51 -3.34 -0.43
N LEU A 104 3.29 -4.40 -1.20
CA LEU A 104 3.70 -5.75 -0.85
C LEU A 104 4.80 -6.21 -1.81
N GLU A 105 5.94 -6.61 -1.26
CA GLU A 105 6.97 -7.36 -1.96
C GLU A 105 6.99 -8.80 -1.42
N GLY A 106 6.19 -9.65 -2.09
CA GLY A 106 5.86 -10.97 -1.53
C GLY A 106 5.08 -10.82 -0.23
N ASP A 107 5.64 -11.35 0.87
CA ASP A 107 5.06 -11.25 2.22
C ASP A 107 5.61 -10.05 3.02
N THR A 108 6.46 -9.22 2.40
CA THR A 108 7.06 -8.06 3.06
C THR A 108 6.22 -6.81 2.80
N ILE A 109 5.85 -6.10 3.86
CA ILE A 109 5.26 -4.76 3.75
C ILE A 109 6.38 -3.75 3.56
N ILE A 110 6.25 -2.95 2.51
CA ILE A 110 7.11 -1.81 2.23
C ILE A 110 6.27 -0.56 2.04
N THR A 111 6.90 0.60 2.10
CA THR A 111 6.29 1.85 1.63
C THR A 111 6.52 1.98 0.12
N SER A 112 5.44 2.17 -0.65
CA SER A 112 5.47 2.55 -2.06
C SER A 112 6.39 3.75 -2.29
N THR A 113 7.08 3.75 -3.43
CA THR A 113 7.94 4.85 -3.90
C THR A 113 7.19 6.16 -4.11
N THR A 114 5.86 6.12 -4.24
CA THR A 114 5.01 7.32 -4.35
C THR A 114 4.57 7.89 -3.00
N SER A 115 4.81 7.17 -1.90
CA SER A 115 4.53 7.67 -0.55
C SER A 115 5.60 8.67 -0.11
N SER A 116 5.27 9.58 0.83
CA SER A 116 6.26 10.49 1.44
C SER A 116 7.39 9.76 2.18
N TRP A 117 7.23 8.46 2.41
CA TRP A 117 8.18 7.57 3.07
C TRP A 117 8.94 6.66 2.11
N GLY A 118 8.51 6.58 0.85
CA GLY A 118 9.12 5.75 -0.18
C GLY A 118 10.47 6.30 -0.62
N ALA A 119 11.44 5.41 -0.82
CA ALA A 119 12.70 5.79 -1.47
C ALA A 119 12.40 6.29 -2.89
N THR A 120 12.42 7.62 -3.06
CA THR A 120 12.26 8.25 -4.36
C THR A 120 13.50 7.95 -5.20
N THR A 121 13.43 6.92 -6.05
CA THR A 121 14.42 6.72 -7.13
C THR A 121 14.12 7.66 -8.30
N GLU A 122 13.90 8.95 -8.02
CA GLU A 122 14.05 10.00 -9.02
C GLU A 122 14.94 11.07 -8.42
N LEU A 123 16.18 11.12 -8.91
CA LEU A 123 16.97 12.33 -8.76
C LEU A 123 16.16 13.50 -9.34
N PRO A 124 16.15 14.67 -8.68
CA PRO A 124 15.41 15.82 -9.16
C PRO A 124 15.75 16.06 -10.63
N ARG A 125 14.72 16.10 -11.48
CA ARG A 125 14.85 16.34 -12.92
C ARG A 125 15.45 17.73 -13.12
N VAL A 126 16.78 17.82 -13.14
CA VAL A 126 17.49 19.03 -13.55
C VAL A 126 17.24 19.20 -15.05
N PRO A 127 16.51 20.25 -15.48
CA PRO A 127 16.29 20.49 -16.89
C PRO A 127 17.64 20.71 -17.58
N GLY A 128 17.95 19.88 -18.58
CA GLY A 128 19.13 20.07 -19.44
C GLY A 128 20.31 19.11 -19.25
N ARG A 129 20.29 18.16 -18.31
CA ARG A 129 21.31 17.09 -18.29
C ARG A 129 20.80 15.82 -18.94
N LYS A 130 21.46 15.40 -20.03
CA LYS A 130 21.19 14.12 -20.69
C LYS A 130 21.32 12.98 -19.67
N ARG A 131 20.28 12.14 -19.60
CA ARG A 131 20.22 10.95 -18.75
C ARG A 131 21.39 10.03 -19.11
N ARG A 132 22.45 10.02 -18.30
CA ARG A 132 23.46 8.96 -18.38
C ARG A 132 23.02 7.88 -17.40
N LEU A 133 22.34 6.87 -17.93
CA LEU A 133 22.09 5.61 -17.24
C LEU A 133 23.46 5.00 -16.91
N LEU A 134 23.93 5.20 -15.68
CA LEU A 134 25.09 4.49 -15.14
C LEU A 134 24.54 3.36 -14.29
N ALA A 135 24.16 2.26 -14.95
CA ALA A 135 24.22 0.95 -14.31
C ALA A 135 25.70 0.59 -14.26
N GLY A 136 26.30 0.72 -13.09
CA GLY A 136 27.68 0.31 -12.83
C GLY A 136 27.74 -0.33 -11.45
N LEU A 137 27.49 -1.64 -11.39
CA LEU A 137 28.11 -2.46 -10.35
C LEU A 137 29.62 -2.33 -10.55
N SER A 138 30.32 -1.70 -9.61
CA SER A 138 31.75 -1.98 -9.42
C SER A 138 31.81 -3.20 -8.52
N ALA A 139 32.18 -4.34 -9.11
CA ALA A 139 32.97 -5.32 -8.40
C ALA A 139 34.36 -4.70 -8.11
N ASP A 140 34.96 -5.19 -7.03
CA ASP A 140 36.37 -5.09 -6.66
C ASP A 140 36.85 -3.81 -5.97
N GLY A 141 37.41 -4.06 -4.78
CA GLY A 141 38.08 -3.19 -3.84
C GLY A 141 38.39 -3.99 -2.59
#